data_AF-A0A1E4ZJJ7-F1
#
_entry.id   AF-A0A1E4ZJJ7-F1
#
_cell.length_a   1.000
_cell.length_b   1.000
_cell.length_c   1.000
_cell.angle_alpha   90.00
_cell.angle_beta   90.00
_cell.angle_gamma   90.00
#
_symmetry.space_group_name_H-M   'P 1'
#
loop_
_entity.id
_entity.type
_entity.pdbx_description
1 polymer ?
#
loop_
_entity_poly.entity_id
_entity_poly.type
_entity_poly.pdbx_seq_one_letter_code
_entity_poly.pdbx_strand_id
1 'polypeptide(L)'
;MNKKKYKAKERLIIVLEGIKGNVSLGELCNQYGISQQTYYNWRDRLLSEGSKIFSYGGVDREKEVLKQEVSRLKETVGELTMELKKNDW
;
A
#
# COMPACT_ATOMS: atom_id res chain seq x y z
N MET A 1 21.51 -12.57 -15.03
CA MET A 1 20.08 -12.70 -15.38
C MET A 1 19.35 -11.45 -14.94
N ASN A 2 18.77 -10.70 -15.89
CA ASN A 2 18.01 -9.49 -15.60
C ASN A 2 16.68 -9.89 -14.93
N LYS A 3 16.46 -9.50 -13.67
CA LYS A 3 15.19 -9.74 -12.99
C LYS A 3 14.12 -8.88 -13.67
N LYS A 4 13.17 -9.53 -14.36
CA LYS A 4 12.00 -8.84 -14.92
C LYS A 4 11.28 -8.12 -13.77
N LYS A 5 11.16 -6.79 -13.89
CA LYS A 5 10.48 -5.96 -12.88
C LYS A 5 8.99 -5.98 -13.18
N TYR A 6 8.21 -6.60 -12.30
CA TYR A 6 6.76 -6.59 -12.36
C TYR A 6 6.17 -5.29 -11.81
N LYS A 7 5.37 -4.60 -12.62
CA LYS A 7 4.55 -3.47 -12.14
C LYS A 7 3.46 -3.98 -11.19
N ALA A 8 2.92 -3.10 -10.34
CA ALA A 8 1.90 -3.46 -9.36
C ALA A 8 0.67 -4.15 -10.00
N LYS A 9 0.19 -3.61 -11.14
CA LYS A 9 -0.92 -4.19 -11.90
C LYS A 9 -0.64 -5.61 -12.40
N GLU A 10 0.57 -5.87 -12.89
CA GLU A 10 0.96 -7.19 -13.38
C GLU A 10 1.03 -8.20 -12.24
N ARG A 11 1.60 -7.82 -11.08
CA ARG A 11 1.61 -8.68 -9.89
C ARG A 11 0.20 -9.05 -9.45
N LEU A 12 -0.73 -8.09 -9.47
CA LEU A 12 -2.13 -8.32 -9.13
C LEU A 12 -2.77 -9.35 -10.07
N ILE A 13 -2.59 -9.21 -11.39
CA ILE A 13 -3.13 -10.16 -12.38
C ILE A 13 -2.60 -11.58 -12.12
N ILE A 14 -1.28 -11.72 -11.92
CA ILE A 14 -0.64 -13.03 -11.67
C ILE A 14 -1.20 -13.67 -10.40
N VAL A 15 -1.33 -12.90 -9.31
CA VAL A 15 -1.88 -13.41 -8.05
C VAL A 15 -3.33 -13.85 -8.22
N LEU A 16 -4.15 -13.06 -8.92
CA LEU A 16 -5.57 -13.41 -9.17
C LEU A 16 -5.71 -14.66 -10.04
N GLU A 17 -4.85 -14.84 -11.04
CA GLU A 17 -4.83 -16.03 -11.89
C GLU A 17 -4.49 -17.30 -11.09
N GLY A 18 -3.50 -17.19 -10.18
CA GLY A 18 -3.17 -18.29 -9.27
C GLY A 18 -4.26 -18.59 -8.23
N ILE A 19 -4.98 -17.58 -7.75
CA ILE A 19 -6.14 -17.77 -6.85
C ILE A 19 -7.30 -18.45 -7.59
N LYS A 20 -7.50 -18.12 -8.87
CA LYS A 20 -8.55 -18.72 -9.70
C LYS A 20 -8.34 -20.23 -9.91
N GLY A 21 -7.08 -20.69 -9.85
CA GLY A 21 -6.76 -22.13 -9.85
C GLY A 21 -6.94 -22.83 -11.20
N ASN A 22 -6.98 -22.08 -12.30
CA ASN A 22 -7.15 -22.63 -13.66
C ASN A 22 -5.94 -23.44 -14.13
N VAL A 23 -4.75 -23.13 -13.63
CA VAL A 23 -3.48 -23.80 -13.94
C VAL A 23 -2.79 -24.15 -12.63
N SER A 24 -1.89 -25.13 -12.65
CA SER A 24 -1.10 -25.45 -11.48
C SER A 24 -0.18 -24.28 -11.10
N LEU A 25 0.17 -24.18 -9.82
CA LEU A 25 1.09 -23.12 -9.37
C LEU A 25 2.46 -23.19 -10.08
N GLY A 26 2.93 -24.39 -10.40
CA GLY A 26 4.17 -24.61 -11.13
C GLY A 26 4.12 -24.05 -12.55
N GLU A 27 3.04 -24.32 -13.29
CA GLU A 27 2.82 -23.79 -14.64
C GLU A 27 2.71 -22.27 -14.62
N LEU A 28 1.95 -21.71 -13.68
CA LEU A 28 1.83 -20.26 -13.50
C LEU A 28 3.20 -19.60 -13.26
N CYS A 29 3.97 -20.16 -12.33
CA CYS A 29 5.30 -19.66 -11.99
C CYS A 29 6.26 -19.73 -13.18
N ASN A 30 6.21 -20.80 -13.98
CA ASN A 30 7.01 -20.96 -15.19
C ASN A 30 6.60 -19.95 -16.28
N GLN A 31 5.31 -19.79 -16.54
CA GLN A 31 4.78 -18.85 -17.54
C GLN A 31 5.21 -17.41 -17.25
N TYR A 32 5.18 -17.02 -15.98
CA TYR A 32 5.59 -15.69 -15.54
C TYR A 32 7.06 -15.64 -15.09
N GLY A 33 7.85 -16.70 -15.22
CA GLY A 33 9.26 -16.70 -14.81
C GLY A 33 9.50 -16.21 -13.37
N ILE A 34 8.61 -16.56 -12.44
CA ILE A 34 8.72 -16.25 -11.01
C ILE A 34 8.89 -17.54 -10.19
N SER A 35 9.46 -17.44 -9.00
CA SER A 35 9.47 -18.57 -8.06
C SER A 35 8.13 -18.67 -7.32
N GLN A 36 7.77 -19.87 -6.87
CA GLN A 36 6.59 -20.08 -6.04
C GLN A 36 6.62 -19.24 -4.75
N GLN A 37 7.79 -19.08 -4.15
CA GLN A 37 7.96 -18.21 -2.98
C GLN A 37 7.63 -16.74 -3.30
N THR A 38 7.99 -16.26 -4.49
CA THR A 38 7.63 -14.90 -4.95
C THR A 38 6.12 -14.76 -5.08
N TYR A 39 5.46 -15.77 -5.67
CA TYR A 39 4.00 -15.80 -5.77
C TYR A 39 3.34 -15.76 -4.39
N TYR A 40 3.77 -16.62 -3.45
CA TYR A 40 3.20 -16.67 -2.11
C TYR A 40 3.38 -15.35 -1.37
N ASN A 41 4.56 -14.73 -1.44
CA ASN A 41 4.80 -13.41 -0.85
C ASN A 41 3.85 -12.33 -1.41
N TRP A 42 3.50 -12.38 -2.70
CA TRP A 42 2.56 -11.44 -3.30
C TRP A 42 1.11 -11.74 -2.92
N ARG A 43 0.73 -13.02 -2.91
CA ARG A 43 -0.61 -13.47 -2.49
C ARG A 43 -0.87 -13.09 -1.05
N ASP A 44 0.05 -13.39 -0.15
CA ASP A 44 -0.14 -13.15 1.28
C ASP A 44 -0.24 -11.66 1.56
N ARG A 45 0.56 -10.83 0.87
CA ARG A 45 0.44 -9.38 0.93
C ARG A 45 -0.90 -8.86 0.39
N LEU A 46 -1.41 -9.44 -0.69
CA LEU A 46 -2.72 -9.08 -1.23
C LEU A 46 -3.83 -9.44 -0.23
N LEU A 47 -3.76 -10.62 0.40
CA LEU A 47 -4.77 -11.07 1.35
C LEU A 47 -4.74 -10.29 2.67
N SER A 48 -3.55 -9.90 3.15
CA SER A 48 -3.41 -9.13 4.40
C SER A 48 -3.86 -7.67 4.25
N GLU A 49 -3.56 -7.05 3.11
CA GLU A 49 -3.85 -5.63 2.87
C GLU A 49 -5.13 -5.41 2.07
N GLY A 50 -5.65 -6.43 1.38
CA GLY A 50 -6.72 -6.31 0.40
C GLY A 50 -8.06 -5.87 1.00
N SER A 51 -8.31 -6.19 2.27
CA SER A 51 -9.50 -5.73 3.00
C SER A 51 -9.61 -4.20 3.05
N LYS A 52 -8.47 -3.48 3.07
CA LYS A 52 -8.41 -2.01 3.11
C LYS A 52 -9.05 -1.36 1.88
N ILE A 53 -9.12 -2.07 0.76
CA ILE A 53 -9.78 -1.60 -0.47
C ILE A 53 -11.30 -1.53 -0.26
N PHE A 54 -11.87 -2.42 0.56
CA PHE A 54 -13.30 -2.53 0.80
C PHE A 54 -13.79 -1.75 2.02
N SER A 55 -12.87 -1.23 2.85
CA SER A 55 -13.19 -0.33 3.95
C SER A 55 -13.87 0.95 3.43
N TYR A 56 -15.04 1.30 3.96
CA TYR A 56 -15.83 2.47 3.55
C TYR A 56 -15.00 3.78 3.61
N GLY A 57 -14.77 4.40 2.45
CA GLY A 57 -13.94 5.60 2.27
C GLY A 57 -12.55 5.36 1.67
N GLY A 58 -12.16 4.09 1.47
CA GLY A 58 -10.91 3.69 0.80
C GLY A 58 -9.63 4.18 1.50
N VAL A 59 -8.49 3.96 0.84
CA VAL A 59 -7.17 4.47 1.26
C VAL A 59 -7.16 5.99 1.44
N ASP A 60 -8.05 6.71 0.76
CA ASP A 60 -8.13 8.17 0.82
C ASP A 60 -8.73 8.70 2.12
N ARG A 61 -9.57 7.96 2.86
CA ARG A 61 -10.13 8.46 4.12
C ARG A 61 -9.08 8.62 5.20
N GLU A 62 -8.20 7.62 5.36
CA GLU A 62 -7.07 7.71 6.30
C GLU A 62 -6.16 8.88 5.93
N LYS A 63 -5.88 9.05 4.63
CA LYS A 63 -5.10 10.17 4.11
C LYS A 63 -5.77 11.53 4.39
N GLU A 64 -7.09 11.60 4.27
CA GLU A 64 -7.84 12.83 4.52
C GLU A 64 -7.87 13.18 6.02
N VAL A 65 -8.05 12.18 6.88
CA VAL A 65 -7.92 12.34 8.35
C VAL A 65 -6.51 12.82 8.71
N LEU A 66 -5.47 12.21 8.15
CA LEU A 66 -4.09 12.64 8.39
C LEU A 66 -3.83 14.08 7.90
N LYS A 67 -4.37 14.47 6.74
CA LYS A 67 -4.24 15.85 6.25
C LYS A 67 -4.89 16.86 7.19
N GLN A 68 -6.09 16.55 7.71
CA GLN A 68 -6.78 17.42 8.67
C GLN A 68 -5.95 17.56 9.94
N GLU A 69 -5.42 16.46 10.46
CA GLU A 69 -4.58 16.47 11.66
C GLU A 69 -3.28 17.26 11.45
N VAL A 70 -2.62 17.09 10.30
CA VAL A 70 -1.42 17.87 9.93
C VAL A 70 -1.74 19.36 9.86
N SER A 71 -2.91 19.74 9.34
CA SER A 71 -3.33 21.14 9.30
C SER A 71 -3.48 21.71 10.70
N ARG A 72 -4.19 20.99 11.58
CA ARG A 72 -4.39 21.39 12.98
C ARG A 72 -3.07 21.54 13.73
N LEU A 73 -2.18 20.57 13.60
CA LEU A 73 -0.86 20.61 14.25
C LEU A 73 -0.03 21.81 13.79
N LYS A 74 -0.07 22.17 12.49
CA LYS A 74 0.63 23.35 11.98
C LYS A 74 0.09 24.65 12.56
N GLU A 75 -1.22 24.77 12.72
CA GLU A 75 -1.87 25.93 13.32
C GLU A 75 -1.45 26.09 14.79
N THR A 76 -1.56 25.03 15.59
CA THR A 76 -1.12 25.04 16.99
C THR A 76 0.35 25.37 17.14
N VAL A 77 1.22 24.82 16.28
CA VAL A 77 2.65 25.16 16.29
C VAL A 77 2.87 26.63 15.97
N GLY A 78 2.11 27.20 15.02
CA GLY A 78 2.13 28.61 14.68
C GLY A 78 1.74 29.50 15.88
N GLU A 79 0.64 29.19 16.54
CA GLU A 79 0.16 29.88 17.75
C GLU A 79 1.21 29.86 18.86
N LEU A 80 1.72 28.67 19.21
CA LEU A 80 2.75 28.51 20.25
C LEU A 80 4.04 29.27 19.90
N THR A 81 4.43 29.30 18.61
CA THR A 81 5.61 30.05 18.16
C THR A 81 5.41 31.56 18.32
N MET A 82 4.20 32.07 18.06
CA MET A 82 3.88 33.47 18.28
C MET A 82 3.85 33.83 19.76
N GLU A 83 3.31 32.96 20.62
CA GLU A 83 3.29 33.16 22.08
C GLU A 83 4.70 33.19 22.68
N LEU A 84 5.59 32.28 22.25
CA LEU A 84 6.99 32.27 22.69
C LEU A 84 7.70 33.57 22.29
N LYS A 85 7.57 33.99 21.02
CA LYS A 85 8.11 35.28 20.57
C LYS A 85 7.53 36.47 21.32
N LYS A 86 6.31 36.33 21.88
CA LYS A 86 5.65 37.38 22.64
C LYS A 86 6.16 37.48 24.08
N ASN A 87 6.62 36.38 24.66
CA ASN A 87 7.20 36.36 26.00
C ASN A 87 8.70 36.70 26.02
N ASP A 88 9.35 36.75 24.86
CA ASP A 88 10.76 37.13 24.71
C ASP A 88 10.99 38.65 24.61
N TRP A 89 9.94 39.49 24.76
CA TRP A 89 10.02 40.97 24.82
C TRP A 89 9.49 41.56 26.13
#